data_AF-A0A7C3EP41-F1
#
_entry.id   AF-A0A7C3EP41-F1
#
_cell.length_a   1.000
_cell.length_b   1.000
_cell.length_c   1.000
_cell.angle_alpha   90.00
_cell.angle_beta   90.00
_cell.angle_gamma   90.00
#
_symmetry.space_group_name_H-M   'P 1'
#
loop_
_entity.id
_entity.type
_entity.pdbx_description
1 polymer ?
#
loop_
_entity_poly.entity_id
_entity_poly.type
_entity_poly.pdbx_seq_one_letter_code
_entity_poly.pdbx_strand_id
1 'polypeptide(L)'
;MARSALVCAMALALAGWASAAPIEIFGLKSDSGGLGGPFRILRYDVTANSFYDCGTIIGASTNLAMNASRRLFYMYPFPTFTLYQADLDSGNNLINQQVHDTLPPSLSIIDGFTIGPDQNLYMTGYGHSEIYRYIVGSGSGTVTTEVTLQGGGQSGDGSEYRSDLAFDPITGYLVGIGIAPGGVRRTLFQIPGNLVMNGVNDNYPWEYFGGNSSPWASPTFDLGNPANPGGPLGPNPDGVAFDFSTGALYLSGDGEKFSLWDRNNATLTYYIPDPGSGADTGMGFDLAFQQASNIPEPATAMLVVLGGSMLLRRRRYRA
;
A
#
# COMPACT_ATOMS: atom_id res chain seq x y z
N MET A 1 15.68 46.84 -29.24
CA MET A 1 15.95 45.53 -28.62
C MET A 1 15.12 45.32 -27.35
N ALA A 2 13.78 45.34 -27.42
CA ALA A 2 12.94 45.32 -26.23
C ALA A 2 11.56 44.65 -26.45
N ARG A 3 11.54 43.51 -27.16
CA ARG A 3 10.29 42.73 -27.35
C ARG A 3 10.41 41.24 -26.98
N SER A 4 11.62 40.74 -26.73
CA SER A 4 11.86 39.33 -26.42
C SER A 4 11.88 39.01 -24.92
N ALA A 5 11.96 40.01 -24.04
CA ALA A 5 11.95 39.83 -22.59
C ALA A 5 10.53 39.67 -22.00
N LEU A 6 9.50 40.14 -22.72
CA LEU A 6 8.12 40.13 -22.22
C LEU A 6 7.45 38.74 -22.33
N VAL A 7 7.87 37.91 -23.30
CA VAL A 7 7.28 36.59 -23.55
C VAL A 7 7.78 35.54 -22.55
N CYS A 8 9.02 35.67 -22.04
CA CYS A 8 9.52 34.78 -20.97
C CYS A 8 8.92 35.09 -19.60
N ALA A 9 8.55 36.35 -19.32
CA ALA A 9 7.97 36.73 -18.04
C ALA A 9 6.50 36.30 -17.89
N MET A 10 5.73 36.25 -18.99
CA MET A 10 4.33 35.74 -18.97
C MET A 10 4.23 34.22 -18.85
N ALA A 11 5.23 33.46 -19.33
CA ALA A 11 5.23 32.00 -19.20
C ALA A 11 5.51 31.52 -17.76
N LEU A 12 6.19 32.34 -16.93
CA LEU A 12 6.39 32.04 -15.51
C LEU A 12 5.20 32.42 -14.62
N ALA A 13 4.30 33.30 -15.07
CA ALA A 13 3.18 33.79 -14.26
C ALA A 13 1.91 32.92 -14.36
N LEU A 14 1.87 31.95 -15.28
CA LEU A 14 0.75 31.02 -15.48
C LEU A 14 1.02 29.60 -14.97
N ALA A 15 2.20 29.34 -14.42
CA ALA A 15 2.43 28.17 -13.58
C ALA A 15 1.73 28.44 -12.23
N GLY A 16 0.40 28.30 -12.22
CA GLY A 16 -0.36 28.18 -10.99
C GLY A 16 0.34 27.15 -10.11
N TRP A 17 0.42 27.42 -8.82
CA TRP A 17 0.99 26.49 -7.86
C TRP A 17 0.16 25.22 -8.00
N ALA A 18 0.75 24.18 -8.59
CA ALA A 18 0.13 22.87 -8.61
C ALA A 18 -0.01 22.49 -7.12
N SER A 19 -1.24 22.57 -6.60
CA SER A 19 -1.52 22.06 -5.27
C SER A 19 -1.08 20.60 -5.29
N ALA A 20 -0.22 20.21 -4.34
CA ALA A 20 0.11 18.81 -4.16
C ALA A 20 -1.19 18.01 -4.11
N ALA A 21 -1.23 16.88 -4.82
CA ALA A 21 -2.40 16.02 -4.77
C ALA A 21 -2.72 15.68 -3.31
N PRO A 22 -4.01 15.62 -2.92
CA PRO A 22 -4.39 15.26 -1.57
C PRO A 22 -3.76 13.91 -1.18
N ILE A 23 -3.35 13.80 0.08
CA ILE A 23 -2.83 12.57 0.67
C ILE A 23 -4.04 11.70 1.04
N GLU A 24 -4.16 10.54 0.39
CA GLU A 24 -5.35 9.69 0.48
C GLU A 24 -4.99 8.26 0.86
N ILE A 25 -5.70 7.73 1.86
CA ILE A 25 -5.64 6.34 2.28
C ILE A 25 -6.98 5.71 1.95
N PHE A 26 -6.96 4.54 1.34
CA PHE A 26 -8.12 3.75 1.01
C PHE A 26 -8.16 2.52 1.89
N GLY A 27 -9.35 2.04 2.21
CA GLY A 27 -9.48 0.83 3.00
C GLY A 27 -10.83 0.16 2.80
N LEU A 28 -10.86 -1.11 3.13
CA LEU A 28 -12.07 -1.92 3.07
C LEU A 28 -12.86 -1.82 4.37
N LYS A 29 -14.16 -1.66 4.22
CA LYS A 29 -15.15 -1.72 5.29
C LYS A 29 -16.19 -2.78 4.97
N SER A 30 -16.44 -3.68 5.91
CA SER A 30 -17.60 -4.58 5.85
C SER A 30 -18.87 -3.89 6.37
N ASP A 31 -19.99 -4.02 5.67
CA ASP A 31 -21.29 -3.56 6.19
C ASP A 31 -21.88 -4.49 7.25
N SER A 32 -21.42 -5.74 7.32
CA SER A 32 -21.89 -6.72 8.32
C SER A 32 -20.97 -6.82 9.55
N GLY A 33 -19.84 -6.10 9.55
CA GLY A 33 -18.82 -6.21 10.59
C GLY A 33 -17.99 -7.50 10.53
N GLY A 34 -18.05 -8.24 9.43
CA GLY A 34 -17.25 -9.46 9.21
C GLY A 34 -17.19 -9.89 7.74
N LEU A 35 -16.62 -11.06 7.47
CA LEU A 35 -16.30 -11.54 6.13
C LEU A 35 -17.51 -11.86 5.22
N GLY A 36 -18.72 -11.93 5.78
CA GLY A 36 -19.91 -12.41 5.07
C GLY A 36 -20.80 -11.34 4.42
N GLY A 37 -20.43 -10.06 4.50
CA GLY A 37 -21.23 -8.94 3.99
C GLY A 37 -20.68 -8.30 2.72
N PRO A 38 -21.44 -7.38 2.08
CA PRO A 38 -20.87 -6.53 1.05
C PRO A 38 -19.79 -5.64 1.67
N PHE A 39 -18.72 -5.45 0.91
CA PHE A 39 -17.63 -4.56 1.28
C PHE A 39 -17.74 -3.24 0.54
N ARG A 40 -17.21 -2.19 1.15
CA ARG A 40 -17.16 -0.84 0.61
C ARG A 40 -15.73 -0.34 0.66
N ILE A 41 -15.37 0.49 -0.31
CA ILE A 41 -14.13 1.25 -0.27
C ILE A 41 -14.41 2.56 0.45
N LEU A 42 -13.66 2.81 1.52
CA LEU A 42 -13.59 4.11 2.16
C LEU A 42 -12.30 4.80 1.76
N ARG A 43 -12.37 6.11 1.57
CA ARG A 43 -11.22 7.01 1.43
C ARG A 43 -11.12 7.87 2.68
N TYR A 44 -9.97 7.84 3.34
CA TYR A 44 -9.56 8.84 4.31
C TYR A 44 -8.72 9.91 3.62
N ASP A 45 -9.20 11.14 3.65
CA ASP A 45 -8.46 12.33 3.24
C ASP A 45 -7.65 12.83 4.44
N VAL A 46 -6.34 12.62 4.40
CA VAL A 46 -5.45 12.94 5.53
C VAL A 46 -5.41 14.45 5.78
N THR A 47 -5.49 15.26 4.72
CA THR A 47 -5.39 16.72 4.84
C THR A 47 -6.68 17.32 5.40
N ALA A 48 -7.82 16.85 4.90
CA ALA A 48 -9.12 17.30 5.38
C ALA A 48 -9.54 16.63 6.69
N ASN A 49 -8.84 15.55 7.09
CA ASN A 49 -9.23 14.65 8.17
C ASN A 49 -10.70 14.25 8.05
N SER A 50 -11.08 13.63 6.94
CA SER A 50 -12.46 13.25 6.65
C SER A 50 -12.54 11.95 5.87
N PHE A 51 -13.65 11.23 6.05
CA PHE A 51 -13.92 9.97 5.38
C PHE A 51 -14.95 10.15 4.28
N TYR A 52 -14.76 9.39 3.20
CA TYR A 52 -15.64 9.38 2.04
C TYR A 52 -15.92 7.95 1.64
N ASP A 53 -17.18 7.67 1.35
CA ASP A 53 -17.60 6.37 0.86
C ASP A 53 -17.51 6.35 -0.66
N CYS A 54 -16.59 5.54 -1.18
CA CYS A 54 -16.37 5.41 -2.62
C CYS A 54 -17.38 4.45 -3.28
N GLY A 55 -18.14 3.71 -2.48
CA GLY A 55 -19.17 2.77 -2.94
C GLY A 55 -18.88 1.31 -2.60
N THR A 56 -19.84 0.46 -2.93
CA THR A 56 -19.79 -1.00 -2.73
C THR A 56 -18.99 -1.68 -3.83
N ILE A 57 -18.12 -2.62 -3.46
CA ILE A 57 -17.37 -3.46 -4.40
C ILE A 57 -18.18 -4.67 -4.86
N ILE A 58 -17.85 -5.20 -6.03
CA ILE A 58 -18.34 -6.52 -6.48
C ILE A 58 -17.62 -7.62 -5.68
N GLY A 59 -18.40 -8.54 -5.11
CA GLY A 59 -17.88 -9.68 -4.34
C GLY A 59 -17.58 -9.34 -2.88
N ALA A 60 -17.04 -10.33 -2.16
CA ALA A 60 -16.42 -10.12 -0.85
C ALA A 60 -14.92 -9.92 -1.06
N SER A 61 -14.27 -9.03 -0.32
CA SER A 61 -12.82 -8.86 -0.37
C SER A 61 -12.32 -8.29 0.93
N THR A 62 -11.19 -8.80 1.41
CA THR A 62 -10.44 -8.26 2.54
C THR A 62 -9.07 -7.78 2.14
N ASN A 63 -8.75 -7.80 0.85
CA ASN A 63 -7.52 -7.24 0.33
C ASN A 63 -7.89 -5.99 -0.51
N LEU A 64 -7.36 -4.79 -0.20
CA LEU A 64 -7.30 -3.55 -1.05
C LEU A 64 -5.89 -2.97 -1.44
N ALA A 65 -5.57 -2.84 -2.74
CA ALA A 65 -4.29 -2.27 -3.21
C ALA A 65 -4.55 -1.23 -4.29
N MET A 66 -3.69 -0.21 -4.40
CA MET A 66 -3.86 0.87 -5.38
C MET A 66 -2.58 1.13 -6.16
N ASN A 67 -2.69 1.27 -7.48
CA ASN A 67 -1.56 1.69 -8.32
C ASN A 67 -1.49 3.22 -8.50
N ALA A 68 -0.43 3.70 -9.14
CA ALA A 68 -0.21 5.14 -9.34
C ALA A 68 -1.27 5.83 -10.24
N SER A 69 -2.05 5.04 -10.99
CA SER A 69 -3.14 5.52 -11.85
C SER A 69 -4.50 5.56 -11.15
N ARG A 70 -4.54 5.41 -9.82
CA ARG A 70 -5.78 5.31 -9.02
C ARG A 70 -6.68 4.14 -9.40
N ARG A 71 -6.10 3.08 -9.98
CA ARG A 71 -6.79 1.80 -10.15
C ARG A 71 -6.62 0.99 -8.88
N LEU A 72 -7.75 0.55 -8.34
CA LEU A 72 -7.86 -0.34 -7.21
C LEU A 72 -7.82 -1.79 -7.70
N PHE A 73 -7.14 -2.62 -6.95
CA PHE A 73 -7.17 -4.07 -7.05
C PHE A 73 -7.67 -4.62 -5.72
N TYR A 74 -8.55 -5.62 -5.78
CA TYR A 74 -9.11 -6.22 -4.57
C TYR A 74 -9.49 -7.67 -4.81
N MET A 75 -9.43 -8.48 -3.75
CA MET A 75 -9.61 -9.92 -3.84
C MET A 75 -10.13 -10.51 -2.53
N TYR A 76 -10.87 -11.61 -2.64
CA TYR A 76 -11.19 -12.48 -1.50
C TYR A 76 -10.01 -13.42 -1.21
N PRO A 77 -9.56 -13.57 0.05
CA PRO A 77 -8.30 -14.24 0.39
C PRO A 77 -8.38 -15.78 0.32
N PHE A 78 -9.53 -16.36 -0.07
CA PHE A 78 -9.80 -17.80 -0.08
C PHE A 78 -9.98 -18.34 -1.52
N PRO A 79 -9.97 -19.67 -1.76
CA PRO A 79 -9.27 -20.36 -2.86
C PRO A 79 -9.86 -20.23 -4.28
N THR A 80 -10.75 -19.25 -4.51
CA THR A 80 -11.18 -18.86 -5.86
C THR A 80 -10.38 -17.69 -6.43
N PHE A 81 -9.52 -17.06 -5.62
CA PHE A 81 -8.56 -15.96 -5.93
C PHE A 81 -8.89 -15.15 -7.18
N THR A 82 -10.10 -14.60 -7.20
CA THR A 82 -10.56 -13.75 -8.30
C THR A 82 -10.09 -12.34 -8.02
N LEU A 83 -9.14 -11.86 -8.80
CA LEU A 83 -8.62 -10.52 -8.69
C LEU A 83 -9.56 -9.59 -9.45
N TYR A 84 -10.19 -8.67 -8.72
CA TYR A 84 -11.00 -7.61 -9.30
C TYR A 84 -10.18 -6.35 -9.46
N GLN A 85 -10.66 -5.48 -10.35
CA GLN A 85 -10.19 -4.11 -10.46
C GLN A 85 -11.35 -3.12 -10.52
N ALA A 86 -11.10 -1.90 -10.07
CA ALA A 86 -11.99 -0.75 -10.23
C ALA A 86 -11.18 0.53 -10.43
N ASP A 87 -11.78 1.52 -11.07
CA ASP A 87 -11.23 2.87 -11.14
C ASP A 87 -12.03 3.80 -10.21
N LEU A 88 -11.43 4.93 -9.83
CA LEU A 88 -12.13 6.03 -9.16
C LEU A 88 -12.35 7.17 -10.14
N ASP A 89 -13.57 7.70 -10.19
CA ASP A 89 -13.85 8.93 -10.93
C ASP A 89 -13.31 10.17 -10.19
N SER A 90 -13.48 11.36 -10.79
CA SER A 90 -13.05 12.62 -10.17
C SER A 90 -13.77 12.97 -8.87
N GLY A 91 -14.90 12.32 -8.58
CA GLY A 91 -15.65 12.44 -7.34
C GLY A 91 -15.30 11.36 -6.31
N ASN A 92 -14.29 10.52 -6.57
CA ASN A 92 -13.93 9.36 -5.76
C ASN A 92 -15.01 8.27 -5.67
N ASN A 93 -15.87 8.16 -6.68
CA ASN A 93 -16.81 7.04 -6.78
C ASN A 93 -16.18 5.89 -7.56
N LEU A 94 -16.47 4.66 -7.13
CA LEU A 94 -16.09 3.45 -7.84
C LEU A 94 -16.79 3.36 -9.20
N ILE A 95 -16.01 3.17 -10.25
CA ILE A 95 -16.46 2.95 -11.62
C ILE A 95 -15.67 1.79 -12.26
N ASN A 96 -16.15 1.29 -13.40
CA ASN A 96 -15.46 0.27 -14.21
C ASN A 96 -15.05 -1.00 -13.43
N GLN A 97 -15.86 -1.43 -12.46
CA GLN A 97 -15.59 -2.64 -11.69
C GLN A 97 -15.68 -3.87 -12.60
N GLN A 98 -14.63 -4.70 -12.61
CA GLN A 98 -14.58 -5.91 -13.42
C GLN A 98 -13.58 -6.92 -12.86
N VAL A 99 -13.69 -8.18 -13.30
CA VAL A 99 -12.64 -9.18 -13.07
C VAL A 99 -11.40 -8.76 -13.87
N HIS A 100 -10.25 -8.67 -13.19
CA HIS A 100 -8.94 -8.46 -13.81
C HIS A 100 -8.33 -9.79 -14.25
N ASP A 101 -8.23 -10.75 -13.32
CA ASP A 101 -7.65 -12.08 -13.57
C ASP A 101 -8.15 -13.10 -12.52
N THR A 102 -7.80 -14.37 -12.68
CA THR A 102 -7.98 -15.44 -11.69
C THR A 102 -6.64 -16.09 -11.40
N LEU A 103 -6.21 -16.01 -10.15
CA LEU A 103 -4.90 -16.54 -9.73
C LEU A 103 -4.98 -18.06 -9.47
N PRO A 104 -3.84 -18.78 -9.48
CA PRO A 104 -3.82 -20.22 -9.33
C PRO A 104 -4.42 -20.67 -7.99
N PRO A 105 -5.27 -21.71 -7.97
CA PRO A 105 -5.88 -22.23 -6.75
C PRO A 105 -4.87 -22.95 -5.82
N SER A 106 -3.64 -23.18 -6.29
CA SER A 106 -2.55 -23.76 -5.51
C SER A 106 -1.90 -22.77 -4.55
N LEU A 107 -2.25 -21.48 -4.62
CA LEU A 107 -1.80 -20.51 -3.64
C LEU A 107 -2.39 -20.83 -2.26
N SER A 108 -1.63 -20.48 -1.23
CA SER A 108 -2.14 -20.45 0.13
C SER A 108 -3.12 -19.28 0.31
N ILE A 109 -3.63 -19.08 1.53
CA ILE A 109 -4.51 -17.93 1.81
C ILE A 109 -3.71 -16.64 1.50
N ILE A 110 -4.30 -15.74 0.74
CA ILE A 110 -3.67 -14.46 0.41
C ILE A 110 -4.26 -13.39 1.30
N ASP A 111 -3.59 -12.99 2.36
CA ASP A 111 -4.18 -12.18 3.45
C ASP A 111 -3.60 -10.75 3.51
N GLY A 112 -2.95 -10.32 2.43
CA GLY A 112 -2.30 -9.03 2.36
C GLY A 112 -1.67 -8.81 1.00
N PHE A 113 -1.66 -7.58 0.52
CA PHE A 113 -1.13 -7.26 -0.81
C PHE A 113 -0.84 -5.77 -1.02
N THR A 114 0.00 -5.48 -1.99
CA THR A 114 0.37 -4.09 -2.28
C THR A 114 0.83 -3.94 -3.70
N ILE A 115 0.75 -2.73 -4.24
CA ILE A 115 1.37 -2.41 -5.52
C ILE A 115 2.79 -1.92 -5.25
N GLY A 116 3.77 -2.58 -5.85
CA GLY A 116 5.16 -2.18 -5.75
C GLY A 116 5.50 -0.94 -6.58
N PRO A 117 6.70 -0.36 -6.39
CA PRO A 117 7.19 0.72 -7.24
C PRO A 117 7.26 0.35 -8.73
N ASP A 118 7.43 -0.92 -9.03
CA ASP A 118 7.42 -1.48 -10.39
C ASP A 118 6.00 -1.72 -10.96
N GLN A 119 4.96 -1.32 -10.22
CA GLN A 119 3.55 -1.45 -10.55
C GLN A 119 3.02 -2.90 -10.64
N ASN A 120 3.77 -3.86 -10.09
CA ASN A 120 3.29 -5.24 -9.91
C ASN A 120 2.59 -5.40 -8.56
N LEU A 121 1.77 -6.45 -8.46
CA LEU A 121 1.06 -6.79 -7.23
C LEU A 121 1.89 -7.78 -6.42
N TYR A 122 2.12 -7.46 -5.16
CA TYR A 122 2.81 -8.31 -4.18
C TYR A 122 1.80 -8.80 -3.16
N MET A 123 1.93 -10.05 -2.71
CA MET A 123 0.93 -10.69 -1.86
C MET A 123 1.61 -11.54 -0.78
N THR A 124 1.06 -11.58 0.43
CA THR A 124 1.46 -12.56 1.46
C THR A 124 0.80 -13.91 1.20
N GLY A 125 1.54 -14.99 1.46
CA GLY A 125 1.02 -16.35 1.51
C GLY A 125 0.85 -16.83 2.95
N TYR A 126 -0.32 -16.58 3.54
CA TYR A 126 -0.67 -17.01 4.88
C TYR A 126 -0.66 -18.54 4.98
N GLY A 127 0.06 -19.07 5.97
CA GLY A 127 0.32 -20.50 6.19
C GLY A 127 1.59 -21.01 5.51
N HIS A 128 2.09 -20.32 4.49
CA HIS A 128 3.32 -20.69 3.76
C HIS A 128 4.50 -19.77 4.08
N SER A 129 4.25 -18.57 4.61
CA SER A 129 5.27 -17.56 4.90
C SER A 129 6.07 -17.17 3.66
N GLU A 130 5.36 -16.92 2.58
CA GLU A 130 5.91 -16.54 1.28
C GLU A 130 5.44 -15.14 0.88
N ILE A 131 6.24 -14.45 0.07
CA ILE A 131 5.83 -13.27 -0.68
C ILE A 131 5.72 -13.66 -2.14
N TYR A 132 4.54 -13.48 -2.69
CA TYR A 132 4.23 -13.73 -4.09
C TYR A 132 4.23 -12.42 -4.89
N ARG A 133 4.47 -12.53 -6.20
CA ARG A 133 4.31 -11.45 -7.16
C ARG A 133 3.44 -11.87 -8.34
N TYR A 134 2.53 -11.00 -8.70
CA TYR A 134 1.72 -11.07 -9.91
C TYR A 134 2.06 -9.88 -10.82
N ILE A 135 2.40 -10.17 -12.08
CA ILE A 135 2.66 -9.14 -13.08
C ILE A 135 1.32 -8.61 -13.59
N VAL A 136 0.98 -7.39 -13.17
CA VAL A 136 -0.29 -6.74 -13.52
C VAL A 136 -0.37 -6.53 -15.03
N GLY A 137 -1.48 -6.97 -15.63
CA GLY A 137 -1.68 -6.90 -17.08
C GLY A 137 -0.95 -7.96 -17.89
N SER A 138 -0.31 -8.96 -17.26
CA SER A 138 0.25 -10.11 -17.98
C SER A 138 -0.83 -10.97 -18.67
N GLY A 139 -2.06 -10.97 -18.13
CA GLY A 139 -3.19 -11.75 -18.62
C GLY A 139 -3.00 -13.26 -18.51
N SER A 140 -2.04 -13.70 -17.69
CA SER A 140 -1.64 -15.11 -17.58
C SER A 140 -2.12 -15.76 -16.28
N GLY A 141 -2.65 -14.99 -15.33
CA GLY A 141 -2.87 -15.39 -13.95
C GLY A 141 -1.60 -15.85 -13.22
N THR A 142 -0.42 -15.88 -13.85
CA THR A 142 0.75 -16.53 -13.29
C THR A 142 1.35 -15.71 -12.16
N VAL A 143 1.69 -16.41 -11.07
CA VAL A 143 2.27 -15.85 -9.85
C VAL A 143 3.63 -16.50 -9.61
N THR A 144 4.60 -15.70 -9.20
CA THR A 144 5.94 -16.17 -8.79
C THR A 144 6.12 -16.00 -7.29
N THR A 145 6.84 -16.92 -6.65
CA THR A 145 7.35 -16.72 -5.30
C THR A 145 8.64 -15.92 -5.38
N GLU A 146 8.67 -14.77 -4.72
CA GLU A 146 9.84 -13.89 -4.67
C GLU A 146 10.62 -14.07 -3.37
N VAL A 147 9.93 -14.37 -2.27
CA VAL A 147 10.60 -14.59 -0.98
C VAL A 147 9.94 -15.74 -0.23
N THR A 148 10.78 -16.60 0.35
CA THR A 148 10.37 -17.60 1.34
C THR A 148 11.02 -17.27 2.67
N LEU A 149 10.21 -17.21 3.74
CA LEU A 149 10.72 -16.99 5.09
C LEU A 149 11.57 -18.18 5.56
N GLN A 150 12.82 -17.90 5.95
CA GLN A 150 13.71 -18.92 6.47
C GLN A 150 13.41 -19.21 7.95
N GLY A 151 13.14 -20.47 8.27
CA GLY A 151 12.97 -20.94 9.65
C GLY A 151 11.62 -20.62 10.29
N GLY A 152 10.72 -19.95 9.56
CA GLY A 152 9.34 -19.68 9.97
C GLY A 152 8.33 -20.77 9.58
N GLY A 153 7.05 -20.43 9.70
CA GLY A 153 5.89 -21.29 9.42
C GLY A 153 5.56 -22.27 10.55
N GLN A 154 4.52 -23.07 10.33
CA GLN A 154 3.97 -24.03 11.31
C GLN A 154 4.99 -25.11 11.74
N SER A 155 6.01 -25.38 10.93
CA SER A 155 7.08 -26.35 11.20
C SER A 155 8.38 -25.73 11.72
N GLY A 156 8.43 -24.39 11.84
CA GLY A 156 9.61 -23.62 12.24
C GLY A 156 9.49 -23.02 13.64
N ASP A 157 9.97 -21.80 13.81
CA ASP A 157 9.87 -21.02 15.05
C ASP A 157 8.50 -20.33 15.24
N GLY A 158 7.54 -20.62 14.37
CA GLY A 158 6.20 -20.05 14.35
C GLY A 158 6.12 -18.63 13.80
N SER A 159 7.22 -18.04 13.32
CA SER A 159 7.18 -16.76 12.62
C SER A 159 6.49 -16.88 11.26
N GLU A 160 5.86 -15.81 10.78
CA GLU A 160 5.09 -15.88 9.54
C GLU A 160 4.88 -14.50 8.92
N TYR A 161 5.11 -14.38 7.60
CA TYR A 161 4.56 -13.29 6.80
C TYR A 161 3.07 -13.52 6.65
N ARG A 162 2.27 -12.73 7.37
CA ARG A 162 0.89 -13.09 7.64
C ARG A 162 -0.09 -12.29 6.80
N SER A 163 -0.13 -10.97 7.02
CA SER A 163 -1.22 -10.11 6.58
C SER A 163 -0.65 -8.93 5.76
N ASP A 164 -1.26 -7.74 5.76
CA ASP A 164 -1.04 -6.69 4.77
C ASP A 164 0.42 -6.23 4.62
N LEU A 165 0.68 -5.62 3.46
CA LEU A 165 1.95 -5.20 2.93
C LEU A 165 1.90 -3.72 2.51
N ALA A 166 2.99 -3.01 2.73
CA ALA A 166 3.24 -1.73 2.09
C ALA A 166 4.73 -1.52 1.84
N PHE A 167 5.06 -0.90 0.72
CA PHE A 167 6.42 -0.40 0.51
C PHE A 167 6.63 0.88 1.29
N ASP A 168 7.63 0.88 2.15
CA ASP A 168 8.07 2.07 2.85
C ASP A 168 8.77 3.03 1.87
N PRO A 169 8.22 4.24 1.64
CA PRO A 169 8.79 5.21 0.70
C PRO A 169 10.15 5.77 1.14
N ILE A 170 10.50 5.68 2.43
CA ILE A 170 11.77 6.23 2.94
C ILE A 170 12.92 5.25 2.72
N THR A 171 12.74 3.97 3.06
CA THR A 171 13.80 2.97 3.01
C THR A 171 13.74 2.07 1.77
N GLY A 172 12.58 1.99 1.10
CA GLY A 172 12.35 1.09 -0.03
C GLY A 172 12.13 -0.38 0.38
N TYR A 173 11.98 -0.66 1.68
CA TYR A 173 11.64 -2.01 2.16
C TYR A 173 10.16 -2.31 1.92
N LEU A 174 9.85 -3.56 1.61
CA LEU A 174 8.51 -4.10 1.80
C LEU A 174 8.33 -4.34 3.29
N VAL A 175 7.28 -3.78 3.88
CA VAL A 175 6.92 -3.92 5.28
C VAL A 175 5.57 -4.60 5.35
N GLY A 176 5.34 -5.44 6.34
CA GLY A 176 4.02 -6.02 6.54
C GLY A 176 3.77 -6.46 7.97
N ILE A 177 2.52 -6.83 8.25
CA ILE A 177 2.14 -7.43 9.53
C ILE A 177 2.42 -8.93 9.48
N GLY A 178 3.10 -9.42 10.50
CA GLY A 178 3.37 -10.84 10.62
C GLY A 178 3.37 -11.34 12.06
N ILE A 179 3.63 -12.63 12.18
CA ILE A 179 3.84 -13.30 13.48
C ILE A 179 5.33 -13.29 13.78
N ALA A 180 5.72 -12.69 14.90
CA ALA A 180 7.11 -12.68 15.32
C ALA A 180 7.61 -14.09 15.68
N PRO A 181 8.92 -14.36 15.58
CA PRO A 181 9.55 -15.56 16.12
C PRO A 181 9.07 -15.89 17.53
N GLY A 182 8.71 -17.15 17.75
CA GLY A 182 7.99 -17.62 18.94
C GLY A 182 6.47 -17.71 18.77
N GLY A 183 5.92 -17.26 17.64
CA GLY A 183 4.58 -17.66 17.15
C GLY A 183 3.37 -16.97 17.78
N VAL A 184 3.56 -15.98 18.66
CA VAL A 184 2.46 -15.37 19.43
C VAL A 184 2.15 -13.95 18.99
N ARG A 185 3.18 -13.09 18.97
CA ARG A 185 3.00 -11.64 18.89
C ARG A 185 2.83 -11.19 17.44
N ARG A 186 1.97 -10.19 17.21
CA ARG A 186 1.89 -9.49 15.94
C ARG A 186 2.74 -8.24 15.97
N THR A 187 3.55 -8.06 14.94
CA THR A 187 4.44 -6.90 14.79
C THR A 187 4.75 -6.72 13.30
N LEU A 188 5.53 -5.69 12.99
CA LEU A 188 5.96 -5.41 11.63
C LEU A 188 7.27 -6.12 11.31
N PHE A 189 7.30 -6.80 10.18
CA PHE A 189 8.52 -7.29 9.54
C PHE A 189 8.95 -6.37 8.41
N GLN A 190 10.18 -6.54 7.92
CA GLN A 190 10.65 -5.89 6.70
C GLN A 190 11.43 -6.85 5.81
N ILE A 191 11.39 -6.60 4.51
CA ILE A 191 12.20 -7.29 3.49
C ILE A 191 12.75 -6.22 2.54
N PRO A 192 14.06 -6.24 2.21
CA PRO A 192 14.62 -5.32 1.23
C PRO A 192 13.84 -5.40 -0.09
N GLY A 193 13.29 -4.26 -0.56
CA GLY A 193 12.43 -4.25 -1.73
C GLY A 193 13.15 -4.72 -3.00
N ASN A 194 14.47 -4.51 -3.09
CA ASN A 194 15.27 -5.01 -4.21
C ASN A 194 15.39 -6.54 -4.25
N LEU A 195 15.19 -7.25 -3.13
CA LEU A 195 15.07 -8.71 -3.13
C LEU A 195 13.69 -9.11 -3.64
N VAL A 196 12.64 -8.54 -3.05
CA VAL A 196 11.24 -8.79 -3.44
C VAL A 196 10.96 -8.55 -4.93
N MET A 197 11.68 -7.62 -5.56
CA MET A 197 11.48 -7.24 -6.97
C MET A 197 12.46 -7.90 -7.96
N ASN A 198 13.35 -8.80 -7.52
CA ASN A 198 14.41 -9.31 -8.41
C ASN A 198 13.99 -10.49 -9.31
N GLY A 199 12.81 -11.09 -9.12
CA GLY A 199 12.34 -12.22 -9.91
C GLY A 199 12.92 -13.57 -9.50
N VAL A 200 13.51 -13.68 -8.30
CA VAL A 200 14.14 -14.88 -7.76
C VAL A 200 13.44 -15.25 -6.46
N ASN A 201 13.20 -16.53 -6.20
CA ASN A 201 12.73 -16.99 -4.90
C ASN A 201 13.89 -16.97 -3.89
N ASP A 202 14.05 -15.86 -3.18
CA ASP A 202 15.06 -15.69 -2.15
C ASP A 202 14.61 -16.24 -0.79
N ASN A 203 15.50 -16.97 -0.12
CA ASN A 203 15.29 -17.32 1.29
C ASN A 203 15.72 -16.15 2.16
N TYR A 204 14.80 -15.58 2.93
CA TYR A 204 15.07 -14.42 3.78
C TYR A 204 14.71 -14.70 5.25
N PRO A 205 15.58 -14.39 6.21
CA PRO A 205 15.25 -14.56 7.63
C PRO A 205 14.22 -13.52 8.09
N TRP A 206 13.55 -13.80 9.21
CA TRP A 206 12.72 -12.78 9.85
C TRP A 206 13.55 -11.56 10.27
N GLU A 207 13.13 -10.39 9.83
CA GLU A 207 13.70 -9.11 10.25
C GLU A 207 12.58 -8.17 10.68
N TYR A 208 12.70 -7.59 11.88
CA TYR A 208 11.73 -6.60 12.36
C TYR A 208 11.86 -5.29 11.59
N PHE A 209 10.76 -4.55 11.45
CA PHE A 209 10.79 -3.23 10.85
C PHE A 209 11.73 -2.29 11.62
N GLY A 210 12.65 -1.63 10.91
CA GLY A 210 13.75 -0.86 11.49
C GLY A 210 14.93 -1.70 11.99
N GLY A 211 14.94 -3.00 11.72
CA GLY A 211 15.97 -3.97 12.10
C GLY A 211 15.76 -4.64 13.45
N ASN A 212 16.54 -5.70 13.73
CA ASN A 212 16.37 -6.56 14.93
C ASN A 212 16.73 -5.90 16.27
N SER A 213 17.18 -4.64 16.26
CA SER A 213 17.38 -3.82 17.46
C SER A 213 16.33 -2.71 17.59
N SER A 214 15.33 -2.68 16.71
CA SER A 214 14.28 -1.66 16.73
C SER A 214 13.27 -1.91 17.86
N PRO A 215 12.48 -0.89 18.23
CA PRO A 215 11.37 -1.06 19.16
C PRO A 215 10.32 -2.11 18.74
N TRP A 216 10.16 -2.34 17.43
CA TRP A 216 9.26 -3.38 16.90
C TRP A 216 9.71 -4.80 17.24
N ALA A 217 10.99 -4.99 17.55
CA ALA A 217 11.57 -6.25 18.01
C ALA A 217 11.35 -6.52 19.51
N SER A 218 10.85 -5.54 20.27
CA SER A 218 10.67 -5.68 21.72
C SER A 218 9.80 -6.90 22.06
N PRO A 219 10.22 -7.78 22.99
CA PRO A 219 9.48 -9.00 23.32
C PRO A 219 8.13 -8.74 24.00
N THR A 220 7.90 -7.52 24.50
CA THR A 220 6.64 -7.11 25.11
C THR A 220 5.74 -6.31 24.17
N PHE A 221 6.24 -5.98 22.97
CA PHE A 221 5.45 -5.30 21.96
C PHE A 221 4.58 -6.31 21.21
N ASP A 222 3.31 -5.94 21.04
CA ASP A 222 2.31 -6.73 20.33
C ASP A 222 1.21 -5.78 19.82
N LEU A 223 0.98 -5.78 18.51
CA LEU A 223 -0.10 -5.03 17.87
C LEU A 223 -1.48 -5.54 18.31
N GLY A 224 -1.55 -6.76 18.83
CA GLY A 224 -2.76 -7.46 19.21
C GLY A 224 -2.84 -8.80 18.49
N ASN A 225 -3.55 -9.76 19.08
CA ASN A 225 -3.73 -11.09 18.51
C ASN A 225 -4.95 -11.77 19.17
N PRO A 226 -5.42 -12.95 18.70
CA PRO A 226 -6.59 -13.59 19.31
C PRO A 226 -6.47 -13.92 20.80
N ALA A 227 -5.25 -14.13 21.31
CA ALA A 227 -4.97 -14.32 22.75
C ALA A 227 -4.75 -12.99 23.49
N ASN A 228 -4.59 -11.88 22.78
CA ASN A 228 -4.49 -10.52 23.32
C ASN A 228 -5.43 -9.56 22.53
N PRO A 229 -6.76 -9.73 22.64
CA PRO A 229 -7.71 -8.90 21.89
C PRO A 229 -7.73 -7.44 22.35
N GLY A 230 -7.15 -7.15 23.52
CA GLY A 230 -6.98 -5.79 24.04
C GLY A 230 -5.80 -5.02 23.43
N GLY A 231 -5.07 -5.61 22.48
CA GLY A 231 -3.98 -4.97 21.78
C GLY A 231 -4.40 -3.69 21.02
N PRO A 232 -3.43 -2.85 20.64
CA PRO A 232 -3.68 -1.58 19.95
C PRO A 232 -4.54 -1.69 18.69
N LEU A 233 -4.44 -2.79 17.95
CA LEU A 233 -5.21 -3.03 16.71
C LEU A 233 -6.25 -4.14 16.87
N GLY A 234 -6.50 -4.61 18.10
CA GLY A 234 -7.50 -5.65 18.37
C GLY A 234 -6.99 -7.07 18.15
N PRO A 235 -7.88 -8.07 18.13
CA PRO A 235 -7.52 -9.47 17.93
C PRO A 235 -6.84 -9.77 16.59
N ASN A 236 -7.11 -8.98 15.55
CA ASN A 236 -6.64 -9.25 14.20
C ASN A 236 -6.08 -7.96 13.56
N PRO A 237 -4.82 -7.58 13.85
CA PRO A 237 -4.14 -6.54 13.07
C PRO A 237 -4.11 -6.96 11.59
N ASP A 238 -4.45 -6.04 10.69
CA ASP A 238 -4.59 -6.37 9.26
C ASP A 238 -3.88 -5.34 8.36
N GLY A 239 -4.46 -4.16 8.17
CA GLY A 239 -3.96 -3.17 7.22
C GLY A 239 -2.68 -2.41 7.63
N VAL A 240 -1.85 -2.12 6.63
CA VAL A 240 -0.59 -1.36 6.70
C VAL A 240 -0.53 -0.38 5.54
N ALA A 241 -0.37 0.92 5.82
CA ALA A 241 -0.11 1.90 4.77
C ALA A 241 0.92 2.93 5.18
N PHE A 242 1.69 3.40 4.19
CA PHE A 242 2.57 4.57 4.36
C PHE A 242 2.05 5.73 3.53
N ASP A 243 2.06 6.92 4.12
CA ASP A 243 2.05 8.15 3.32
C ASP A 243 3.30 8.19 2.46
N PHE A 244 3.12 8.09 1.14
CA PHE A 244 4.22 8.03 0.18
C PHE A 244 5.12 9.28 0.20
N SER A 245 4.60 10.43 0.66
CA SER A 245 5.31 11.71 0.68
C SER A 245 6.11 11.95 1.95
N THR A 246 5.59 11.51 3.10
CA THR A 246 6.21 11.76 4.42
C THR A 246 6.76 10.50 5.10
N GLY A 247 6.33 9.32 4.66
CA GLY A 247 6.60 8.04 5.30
C GLY A 247 5.83 7.83 6.61
N ALA A 248 4.78 8.61 6.89
CA ALA A 248 3.90 8.40 8.03
C ALA A 248 3.23 7.02 7.95
N LEU A 249 3.21 6.28 9.07
CA LEU A 249 2.73 4.90 9.14
C LEU A 249 1.31 4.85 9.70
N TYR A 250 0.42 4.22 8.94
CA TYR A 250 -0.95 3.96 9.31
C TYR A 250 -1.16 2.47 9.44
N LEU A 251 -1.88 2.07 10.49
CA LEU A 251 -2.21 0.67 10.73
C LEU A 251 -3.69 0.53 11.09
N SER A 252 -4.25 -0.64 10.82
CA SER A 252 -5.60 -1.01 11.23
C SER A 252 -5.69 -2.46 11.69
N GLY A 253 -6.77 -2.79 12.38
CA GLY A 253 -7.24 -4.17 12.54
C GLY A 253 -8.33 -4.50 11.53
N ASP A 254 -8.73 -5.77 11.52
CA ASP A 254 -9.73 -6.44 10.68
C ASP A 254 -11.14 -5.81 10.83
N GLY A 255 -11.31 -4.64 10.22
CA GLY A 255 -12.52 -3.81 10.34
C GLY A 255 -12.59 -2.97 11.61
N GLU A 256 -11.48 -2.68 12.27
CA GLU A 256 -11.43 -1.84 13.47
C GLU A 256 -10.11 -1.08 13.63
N LYS A 257 -10.10 -0.03 14.44
CA LYS A 257 -8.94 0.69 14.98
C LYS A 257 -7.97 1.22 13.94
N PHE A 258 -8.48 2.01 12.99
CA PHE A 258 -7.62 2.78 12.09
C PHE A 258 -6.81 3.83 12.86
N SER A 259 -5.49 3.89 12.63
CA SER A 259 -4.58 4.61 13.53
C SER A 259 -3.32 5.13 12.85
N LEU A 260 -2.73 6.18 13.43
CA LEU A 260 -1.41 6.73 13.06
C LEU A 260 -0.36 6.32 14.10
N TRP A 261 0.83 5.95 13.64
CA TRP A 261 1.92 5.45 14.47
C TRP A 261 3.23 6.22 14.30
N ASP A 262 3.97 6.34 15.40
CA ASP A 262 5.40 6.63 15.33
C ASP A 262 6.15 5.35 14.94
N ARG A 263 6.51 5.30 13.66
CA ARG A 263 7.21 4.17 13.04
C ARG A 263 8.60 3.88 13.62
N ASN A 264 9.27 4.84 14.23
CA ASN A 264 10.62 4.62 14.77
C ASN A 264 10.57 4.11 16.20
N ASN A 265 9.56 4.51 16.96
CA ASN A 265 9.40 4.15 18.36
C ASN A 265 8.44 2.97 18.61
N ALA A 266 7.75 2.49 17.56
CA ALA A 266 6.70 1.48 17.67
C ALA A 266 5.60 1.89 18.68
N THR A 267 5.17 3.14 18.62
CA THR A 267 4.16 3.68 19.53
C THR A 267 2.98 4.25 18.76
N LEU A 268 1.77 3.89 19.20
CA LEU A 268 0.53 4.48 18.72
C LEU A 268 0.51 5.98 19.03
N THR A 269 0.31 6.81 18.01
CA THR A 269 0.16 8.26 18.18
C THR A 269 -1.28 8.60 18.53
N TYR A 270 -2.24 8.15 17.71
CA TYR A 270 -3.67 8.26 17.97
C TYR A 270 -4.49 7.35 17.05
N TYR A 271 -5.70 7.01 17.50
CA TYR A 271 -6.75 6.43 16.65
C TYR A 271 -7.41 7.53 15.81
N ILE A 272 -7.86 7.18 14.61
CA ILE A 272 -8.47 8.08 13.63
C ILE A 272 -9.96 7.73 13.53
N PRO A 273 -10.82 8.32 14.38
CA PRO A 273 -12.26 8.11 14.29
C PRO A 273 -12.85 8.93 13.14
N ASP A 274 -14.06 8.56 12.71
CA ASP A 274 -14.89 9.42 11.88
C ASP A 274 -15.16 10.75 12.61
N PRO A 275 -14.77 11.92 12.08
CA PRO A 275 -15.00 13.19 12.75
C PRO A 275 -16.48 13.53 12.94
N GLY A 276 -17.38 12.99 12.09
CA GLY A 276 -18.81 13.26 12.17
C GLY A 276 -19.49 12.55 13.34
N SER A 277 -19.15 11.28 13.57
CA SER A 277 -19.76 10.44 14.61
C SER A 277 -18.88 10.25 15.86
N GLY A 278 -17.57 10.47 15.74
CA GLY A 278 -16.57 10.12 16.77
C GLY A 278 -16.35 8.61 16.92
N ALA A 279 -16.98 7.79 16.08
CA ALA A 279 -16.87 6.34 16.12
C ALA A 279 -15.75 5.84 15.21
N ASP A 280 -15.37 4.57 15.40
CA ASP A 280 -14.55 3.85 14.43
C ASP A 280 -15.30 3.73 13.11
N THR A 281 -14.61 3.97 11.99
CA THR A 281 -15.21 3.90 10.66
C THR A 281 -15.43 2.46 10.20
N GLY A 282 -14.74 1.50 10.80
CA GLY A 282 -14.63 0.13 10.32
C GLY A 282 -13.77 0.01 9.06
N MET A 283 -13.03 1.06 8.70
CA MET A 283 -11.99 1.02 7.67
C MET A 283 -10.80 0.27 8.26
N GLY A 284 -10.49 -0.92 7.76
CA GLY A 284 -9.31 -1.59 8.29
C GLY A 284 -9.03 -3.03 7.91
N PHE A 285 -9.99 -3.70 7.26
CA PHE A 285 -9.75 -5.04 6.68
C PHE A 285 -8.53 -5.03 5.76
N ASP A 286 -8.29 -3.90 5.07
CA ASP A 286 -7.02 -3.63 4.42
C ASP A 286 -6.80 -2.13 4.23
N LEU A 287 -5.56 -1.71 3.96
CA LEU A 287 -5.20 -0.33 3.65
C LEU A 287 -4.37 -0.22 2.37
N ALA A 288 -4.80 0.66 1.46
CA ALA A 288 -4.01 1.09 0.31
C ALA A 288 -3.69 2.57 0.38
N PHE A 289 -2.50 2.97 -0.05
CA PHE A 289 -2.16 4.37 -0.22
C PHE A 289 -2.19 4.79 -1.69
N GLN A 290 -2.62 6.02 -2.00
CA GLN A 290 -2.43 6.56 -3.34
C GLN A 290 -0.96 6.90 -3.59
N GLN A 291 -0.28 6.08 -4.40
CA GLN A 291 1.08 6.43 -4.84
C GLN A 291 1.07 7.76 -5.59
N ALA A 292 1.91 8.71 -5.16
CA ALA A 292 2.05 9.99 -5.84
C ALA A 292 2.57 9.76 -7.26
N SER A 293 1.86 10.30 -8.26
CA SER A 293 2.25 10.21 -9.66
C SER A 293 3.42 11.17 -9.97
N ASN A 294 4.61 10.86 -9.45
CA ASN A 294 5.84 11.42 -9.99
C ASN A 294 6.32 10.63 -11.23
N ILE A 295 5.40 10.16 -12.07
CA ILE A 295 5.74 9.73 -13.42
C ILE A 295 5.80 11.00 -14.25
N PRO A 296 6.98 11.47 -14.71
CA PRO A 296 7.02 12.58 -15.64
C PRO A 296 6.22 12.15 -16.86
N GLU A 297 5.14 12.87 -17.18
CA GLU A 297 4.47 12.72 -18.47
C GLU A 297 5.54 12.74 -19.57
N PRO A 298 5.53 11.81 -20.53
CA PRO A 298 6.51 11.77 -21.62
C PRO A 298 6.66 13.11 -22.34
N ALA A 299 5.58 13.91 -22.37
CA ALA A 299 5.55 15.27 -22.89
C ALA A 299 6.42 16.26 -22.10
N THR A 300 6.49 16.13 -20.78
CA THR A 300 7.28 17.00 -19.89
C THR A 300 8.78 16.71 -20.02
N ALA A 301 9.15 15.43 -20.18
CA ALA A 301 10.54 15.05 -20.49
C ALA A 301 10.98 15.56 -21.87
N MET A 302 10.10 15.46 -22.88
CA MET A 302 10.33 16.02 -24.21
C MET A 302 10.48 17.55 -24.19
N LEU A 303 9.68 18.28 -23.40
CA LEU A 303 9.77 19.74 -23.33
C LEU A 303 11.06 20.23 -22.67
N VAL A 304 11.57 19.53 -21.66
CA VAL A 304 12.86 19.84 -21.04
C VAL A 304 14.02 19.56 -21.99
N VAL A 305 13.96 18.45 -22.75
CA VAL A 305 14.98 18.10 -23.76
C VAL A 305 14.94 19.05 -24.96
N LEU A 306 13.76 19.45 -25.44
CA LEU A 306 13.58 20.41 -26.53
C LEU A 306 13.93 21.85 -26.11
N GLY A 307 13.58 22.24 -24.88
CA GLY A 307 13.93 23.54 -24.30
C GLY A 307 15.45 23.70 -24.09
N GLY A 308 16.11 22.66 -23.57
CA GLY A 308 17.57 22.64 -23.39
C GLY A 308 18.35 22.67 -24.71
N SER A 309 17.88 21.96 -25.73
CA SER A 309 18.52 21.93 -27.05
C SER A 309 18.33 23.22 -27.87
N MET A 310 17.22 23.95 -27.69
CA MET A 310 17.04 25.28 -28.30
C MET A 310 17.95 26.36 -27.66
N LEU A 311 18.21 26.28 -26.36
CA LEU A 311 19.14 27.19 -25.67
C LEU A 311 20.61 26.96 -26.09
N LEU A 312 20.99 25.72 -26.37
CA LEU A 312 22.34 25.38 -26.85
C LEU A 312 22.58 25.76 -28.32
N ARG A 313 21.56 25.70 -29.19
CA ARG A 313 21.69 26.11 -30.61
C ARG A 313 21.85 27.62 -30.81
N ARG A 314 21.36 28.46 -29.89
CA ARG A 314 21.51 29.92 -30.00
C ARG A 314 22.91 30.45 -29.67
N ARG A 315 23.79 29.64 -29.07
CA ARG A 315 25.16 30.04 -28.70
C ARG A 315 26.22 29.84 -29.81
N ARG A 316 25.87 29.17 -30.93
CA ARG A 316 26.83 28.89 -32.03
C ARG A 316 26.77 29.83 -33.24
N TYR A 317 25.93 30.87 -33.22
CA TYR A 317 25.82 31.85 -34.32
C TYR A 317 26.38 33.24 -33.98
N ARG A 318 27.22 33.35 -32.95
CA ARG A 318 28.01 34.54 -32.65
C ARG A 318 29.44 34.14 -32.30
N ALA A 319 30.18 33.76 -33.34
CA ALA A 319 31.63 33.82 -33.42
C ALA A 319 31.96 34.28 -34.84
#